data_AF-A0A3B3Y6N2-F1
#
_entry.id   AF-A0A3B3Y6N2-F1
#
_cell.length_a   1.000
_cell.length_b   1.000
_cell.length_c   1.000
_cell.angle_alpha   90.00
_cell.angle_beta   90.00
_cell.angle_gamma   90.00
#
_symmetry.space_group_name_H-M   'P 1'
#
loop_
_entity.id
_entity.type
_entity.pdbx_description
1 polymer ?
#
loop_
_entity_poly.entity_id
_entity_poly.type
_entity_poly.pdbx_seq_one_letter_code
_entity_poly.pdbx_strand_id
1 'polypeptide(L)'
;MSTNRQQRKPATRTILMMKSLFPVSEALKCYTCMGSNNDDCNRQGSKSCPSYSDACAVVVGHDSGVMKSCSYKSFCSQASSQGYRAPGVRVHCCYSDDCNIKSFASPLPGFSYWLLSLLLLLH
;
A
#
# COMPACT_ATOMS: atom_id res chain seq x y z
N MET A 1 -22.30 55.72 51.96
CA MET A 1 -23.08 55.05 50.90
C MET A 1 -22.15 54.13 50.13
N SER A 2 -22.49 52.83 50.11
CA SER A 2 -21.74 51.76 49.44
C SER A 2 -21.77 51.90 47.92
N THR A 3 -20.63 51.76 47.26
CA THR A 3 -20.59 51.36 45.84
C THR A 3 -19.62 50.20 45.64
N ASN A 4 -20.26 49.06 45.44
CA ASN A 4 -19.83 47.79 44.88
C ASN A 4 -18.75 47.93 43.78
N ARG A 5 -17.57 47.34 44.00
CA ARG A 5 -16.65 46.96 42.92
C ARG A 5 -16.37 45.47 43.02
N GLN A 6 -17.17 44.67 42.33
CA GLN A 6 -16.79 43.33 41.89
C GLN A 6 -15.41 43.38 41.22
N GLN A 7 -14.40 42.83 41.89
CA GLN A 7 -13.14 42.48 41.23
C GLN A 7 -13.43 41.34 40.24
N ARG A 8 -13.36 41.67 38.96
CA ARG A 8 -13.49 40.71 37.85
C ARG A 8 -12.30 39.76 37.90
N LYS A 9 -12.58 38.46 38.07
CA LYS A 9 -11.58 37.38 37.97
C LYS A 9 -10.98 37.37 36.55
N PRO A 10 -9.68 37.09 36.38
CA PRO A 10 -9.09 36.89 35.07
C PRO A 10 -9.75 35.66 34.43
N ALA A 11 -10.34 35.85 33.25
CA ALA A 11 -10.88 34.77 32.44
C ALA A 11 -9.71 33.94 31.92
N THR A 12 -9.40 32.84 32.61
CA THR A 12 -8.49 31.80 32.14
C THR A 12 -9.05 31.22 30.84
N ARG A 13 -8.54 31.68 29.69
CA ARG A 13 -8.83 31.10 28.38
C ARG A 13 -8.21 29.71 28.33
N THR A 14 -8.98 28.69 28.66
CA THR A 14 -8.62 27.30 28.39
C THR A 14 -8.59 27.13 26.86
N ILE A 15 -7.39 27.17 26.26
CA ILE A 15 -7.21 26.78 24.86
C ILE A 15 -7.36 25.26 24.82
N LEU A 16 -8.55 24.79 24.44
CA LEU A 16 -8.80 23.38 24.19
C LEU A 16 -8.00 22.98 22.94
N MET A 17 -6.81 22.40 23.13
CA MET A 17 -6.06 21.81 22.03
C MET A 17 -6.85 20.61 21.52
N MET A 18 -7.56 20.82 20.41
CA MET A 18 -8.22 19.77 19.65
C MET A 18 -7.13 18.82 19.14
N LYS A 19 -6.83 17.78 19.91
CA LYS A 19 -5.95 16.69 19.48
C LYS A 19 -6.66 15.99 18.33
N SER A 20 -6.35 16.43 17.11
CA SER A 20 -6.72 15.74 15.90
C SER A 20 -6.12 14.34 15.96
N LEU A 21 -6.96 13.34 16.23
CA LEU A 21 -6.64 11.94 15.96
C LEU A 21 -6.61 11.77 14.44
N PHE A 22 -5.56 12.28 13.80
CA PHE A 22 -5.24 11.82 12.47
C PHE A 22 -4.72 10.39 12.64
N PRO A 23 -5.35 9.38 12.01
CA PRO A 23 -4.74 8.07 11.95
C PRO A 23 -3.37 8.27 11.32
N VAL A 24 -2.32 7.98 12.07
CA VAL A 24 -0.99 7.85 11.50
C VAL A 24 -1.13 6.70 10.52
N SER A 25 -1.21 6.98 9.22
CA SER A 25 -1.20 5.91 8.24
C SER A 25 0.14 5.21 8.41
N GLU A 26 0.12 3.99 8.93
CA GLU A 26 1.34 3.18 8.98
C GLU A 26 1.89 3.12 7.56
N ALA A 27 3.19 3.41 7.44
CA ALA A 27 3.84 3.44 6.16
C ALA A 27 3.86 2.02 5.58
N LEU A 28 3.24 1.84 4.41
CA LEU A 28 3.18 0.59 3.66
C LEU A 28 4.57 -0.08 3.64
N LYS A 29 4.65 -1.39 3.89
CA LYS A 29 5.90 -2.15 3.84
C LYS A 29 5.92 -3.00 2.58
N CYS A 30 7.04 -2.99 1.86
CA CYS A 30 7.22 -3.78 0.66
C CYS A 30 8.62 -4.40 0.64
N TYR A 31 8.78 -5.51 -0.08
CA TYR A 31 10.11 -5.97 -0.49
C TYR A 31 10.72 -4.95 -1.46
N THR A 32 11.94 -4.53 -1.18
CA THR A 32 12.72 -3.61 -2.03
C THR A 32 14.07 -4.26 -2.33
N CYS A 33 14.18 -4.91 -3.49
CA CYS A 33 15.32 -5.77 -3.80
C CYS A 33 15.48 -5.98 -5.30
N MET A 34 16.65 -6.46 -5.70
CA MET A 34 16.92 -7.00 -7.03
C MET A 34 17.60 -8.35 -6.85
N GLY A 35 17.19 -9.35 -7.62
CA GLY A 35 17.77 -10.69 -7.56
C GLY A 35 17.52 -11.49 -8.83
N SER A 36 18.22 -12.60 -8.99
CA SER A 36 18.08 -13.48 -10.17
C SER A 36 16.78 -14.30 -10.14
N ASN A 37 16.10 -14.34 -9.00
CA ASN A 37 14.79 -14.96 -8.82
C ASN A 37 14.09 -14.37 -7.58
N ASN A 38 12.86 -14.81 -7.33
CA ASN A 38 12.01 -14.31 -6.25
C ASN A 38 12.61 -14.51 -4.85
N ASP A 39 13.20 -15.67 -4.60
CA ASP A 39 13.66 -16.05 -3.27
C ASP A 39 14.98 -15.36 -2.92
N ASP A 40 15.87 -15.22 -3.91
CA ASP A 40 17.08 -14.41 -3.80
C ASP A 40 16.76 -12.94 -3.45
N CYS A 41 15.78 -12.36 -4.13
CA CYS A 41 15.28 -11.01 -3.81
C CYS A 41 14.70 -10.97 -2.37
N ASN A 42 13.85 -11.93 -2.01
CA ASN A 42 13.16 -11.96 -0.70
C ASN A 42 14.11 -12.08 0.49
N ARG A 43 15.30 -12.66 0.33
CA ARG A 43 16.30 -12.76 1.41
C ARG A 43 16.79 -11.38 1.89
N GLN A 44 16.65 -10.33 1.08
CA GLN A 44 17.03 -8.96 1.43
C GLN A 44 16.03 -8.31 2.40
N GLY A 45 14.83 -8.88 2.53
CA GLY A 45 13.78 -8.42 3.44
C GLY A 45 12.98 -7.24 2.91
N SER A 46 11.96 -6.85 3.69
CA SER A 46 11.10 -5.71 3.39
C SER A 46 11.53 -4.43 4.11
N LYS A 47 11.12 -3.30 3.57
CA LYS A 47 11.38 -1.95 4.08
C LYS A 47 10.08 -1.15 4.10
N SER A 48 9.98 -0.21 5.03
CA SER A 48 8.89 0.77 5.04
C SER A 48 9.04 1.71 3.85
N CYS A 49 7.96 1.88 3.11
CA CYS A 49 7.89 2.77 1.97
C CYS A 49 7.76 4.24 2.40
N PRO A 50 8.14 5.19 1.54
CA PRO A 50 7.85 6.60 1.74
C PRO A 50 6.34 6.85 1.84
N SER A 51 5.94 7.91 2.55
CA SER A 51 4.52 8.26 2.76
C SER A 51 3.72 8.50 1.47
N TYR A 52 4.39 8.84 0.37
CA TYR A 52 3.77 9.05 -0.93
C TYR A 52 3.57 7.76 -1.75
N SER A 53 4.12 6.64 -1.29
CA SER A 53 4.02 5.35 -1.98
C SER A 53 2.85 4.54 -1.43
N ASP A 54 1.89 4.23 -2.28
CA ASP A 54 0.65 3.52 -1.93
C ASP A 54 0.56 2.12 -2.56
N ALA A 55 1.62 1.65 -3.24
CA ALA A 55 1.65 0.34 -3.86
C ALA A 55 3.03 -0.33 -3.73
N CYS A 56 3.03 -1.67 -3.72
CA CYS A 56 4.22 -2.46 -4.00
C CYS A 56 4.22 -2.87 -5.46
N ALA A 57 5.39 -2.86 -6.10
CA ALA A 57 5.59 -3.34 -7.47
C ALA A 57 6.58 -4.50 -7.50
N VAL A 58 6.37 -5.41 -8.46
CA VAL A 58 7.32 -6.43 -8.87
C VAL A 58 7.49 -6.36 -10.38
N VAL A 59 8.74 -6.23 -10.80
CA VAL A 59 9.17 -6.26 -12.20
C VAL A 59 9.88 -7.58 -12.42
N VAL A 60 9.38 -8.37 -13.37
CA VAL A 60 9.99 -9.63 -13.80
C VAL A 60 10.54 -9.43 -15.21
N GLY A 61 11.86 -9.52 -15.34
CA GLY A 61 12.56 -9.42 -16.61
C GLY A 61 12.49 -10.71 -17.44
N HIS A 62 13.05 -10.64 -18.65
CA HIS A 62 13.09 -11.77 -19.58
C HIS A 62 13.90 -12.95 -19.02
N ASP A 63 15.06 -12.68 -18.42
CA ASP A 63 15.97 -13.69 -17.85
C ASP A 63 15.56 -14.15 -16.43
N SER A 64 14.27 -14.09 -16.10
CA SER A 64 13.73 -14.37 -14.76
C SER A 64 14.20 -13.45 -13.63
N GLY A 65 14.99 -12.41 -13.95
CA GLY A 65 15.39 -11.40 -12.98
C GLY A 65 14.18 -10.73 -12.32
N VAL A 66 14.23 -10.57 -11.01
CA VAL A 66 13.14 -9.99 -10.21
C VAL A 66 13.64 -8.71 -9.55
N MET A 67 12.90 -7.62 -9.75
CA MET A 67 13.10 -6.38 -9.03
C MET A 67 11.81 -6.00 -8.31
N LYS A 68 11.90 -5.70 -7.03
CA LYS A 68 10.76 -5.31 -6.18
C LYS A 68 11.00 -3.92 -5.63
N SER A 69 9.96 -3.10 -5.57
CA SER A 69 10.06 -1.75 -5.05
C SER A 69 8.73 -1.23 -4.49
N CYS A 70 8.83 -0.18 -3.68
CA CYS A 70 7.70 0.71 -3.45
C CYS A 70 7.36 1.44 -4.76
N SER A 71 6.08 1.71 -4.97
CA SER A 71 5.56 2.38 -6.16
C SER A 71 4.29 3.14 -5.82
N TYR A 72 3.65 3.70 -6.85
CA TYR A 72 2.44 4.49 -6.71
C TYR A 72 1.37 4.04 -7.71
N LYS A 73 0.10 4.20 -7.33
CA LYS A 73 -1.05 3.70 -8.07
C LYS A 73 -1.10 4.15 -9.54
N SER A 74 -0.70 5.38 -9.86
CA SER A 74 -0.69 5.87 -11.24
C SER A 74 0.39 5.22 -12.12
N PHE A 75 1.54 4.82 -11.55
CA PHE A 75 2.52 4.00 -12.27
C PHE A 75 1.95 2.61 -12.53
N CYS A 76 1.37 1.99 -11.49
CA CYS A 76 0.78 0.67 -11.60
C CYS A 76 -0.37 0.61 -12.60
N SER A 77 -1.23 1.63 -12.66
CA SER A 77 -2.32 1.70 -13.64
C SER A 77 -1.78 1.86 -15.07
N GLN A 78 -0.72 2.64 -15.27
CA GLN A 78 -0.07 2.78 -16.57
C GLN A 78 0.59 1.46 -17.01
N ALA A 79 1.36 0.83 -16.12
CA ALA A 79 2.03 -0.44 -16.41
C ALA A 79 1.02 -1.59 -16.67
N SER A 80 -0.13 -1.58 -15.99
CA SER A 80 -1.17 -2.59 -16.20
C SER A 80 -1.96 -2.38 -17.50
N SER A 81 -2.18 -1.12 -17.91
CA SER A 81 -3.01 -0.80 -19.09
C SER A 81 -2.21 -0.73 -20.39
N GLN A 82 -1.01 -0.16 -20.36
CA GLN A 82 -0.17 0.04 -21.53
C GLN A 82 0.97 -0.98 -21.64
N GLY A 83 1.08 -1.87 -20.64
CA GLY A 83 2.24 -2.73 -20.48
C GLY A 83 3.48 -1.95 -20.03
N TYR A 84 4.56 -2.67 -19.79
CA TYR A 84 5.86 -2.06 -19.57
C TYR A 84 6.55 -1.83 -20.91
N ARG A 85 7.26 -0.69 -21.05
CA ARG A 85 7.84 -0.28 -22.35
C ARG A 85 8.91 -1.24 -22.90
N ALA A 86 9.46 -2.11 -22.04
CA ALA A 86 10.49 -3.06 -22.43
C ALA A 86 9.87 -4.43 -22.80
N PRO A 87 10.17 -4.97 -24.00
CA PRO A 87 9.67 -6.28 -24.40
C PRO A 87 10.18 -7.38 -23.46
N GLY A 88 9.30 -8.34 -23.13
CA GLY A 88 9.63 -9.45 -22.23
C GLY A 88 9.67 -9.09 -20.74
N VAL A 89 9.37 -7.84 -20.37
CA VAL A 89 9.28 -7.41 -18.97
C VAL A 89 7.83 -7.34 -18.54
N ARG A 90 7.51 -7.88 -17.37
CA ARG A 90 6.17 -7.84 -16.77
C ARG A 90 6.21 -7.10 -15.45
N VAL A 91 5.19 -6.30 -15.20
CA VAL A 91 5.02 -5.56 -13.94
C VAL A 91 3.74 -6.00 -13.26
N HIS A 92 3.84 -6.32 -11.97
CA HIS A 92 2.71 -6.66 -11.11
C HIS A 92 2.68 -5.74 -9.91
N CYS A 93 1.49 -5.26 -9.54
CA CYS A 93 1.31 -4.39 -8.39
C CYS A 93 0.30 -4.96 -7.39
N CYS A 94 0.46 -4.57 -6.13
CA CYS A 94 -0.43 -4.88 -5.01
C CYS A 94 -0.34 -3.77 -3.94
N TYR A 95 -1.26 -3.74 -2.97
CA TYR A 95 -1.53 -2.54 -2.14
C TYR A 95 -1.56 -2.81 -0.62
N SER A 96 -1.05 -3.95 -0.17
CA SER A 96 -0.98 -4.30 1.26
C SER A 96 0.45 -4.61 1.68
N ASP A 97 0.72 -4.61 2.98
CA ASP A 97 2.06 -4.89 3.49
C ASP A 97 2.59 -6.24 3.00
N ASP A 98 3.85 -6.23 2.55
CA ASP A 98 4.61 -7.38 2.08
C ASP A 98 3.92 -8.22 0.98
N CYS A 99 2.89 -7.65 0.32
CA CYS A 99 2.10 -8.34 -0.70
C CYS A 99 2.92 -8.77 -1.92
N ASN A 100 4.04 -8.09 -2.16
CA ASN A 100 4.95 -8.35 -3.26
C ASN A 100 5.97 -9.47 -2.94
N ILE A 101 5.76 -10.27 -1.90
CA ILE A 101 6.60 -11.44 -1.58
C ILE A 101 6.64 -12.48 -2.71
N LYS A 102 5.59 -12.57 -3.53
CA LYS A 102 5.55 -13.39 -4.74
C LYS A 102 5.82 -12.55 -5.98
N SER A 103 6.39 -13.16 -7.01
CA SER A 103 6.68 -12.48 -8.28
C SER A 103 5.45 -12.19 -9.14
N PHE A 104 4.30 -12.76 -8.76
CA PHE A 104 3.03 -12.58 -9.43
C PHE A 104 1.97 -12.27 -8.38
N ALA A 105 1.17 -11.23 -8.61
CA ALA A 105 -0.11 -11.13 -7.94
C ALA A 105 -0.96 -12.28 -8.46
N SER A 106 -1.38 -13.21 -7.60
CA SER A 106 -2.31 -14.26 -7.96
C SER A 106 -3.52 -13.61 -8.67
N PRO A 107 -4.00 -14.15 -9.80
CA PRO A 107 -5.34 -13.79 -10.24
C PRO A 107 -6.26 -14.15 -9.08
N LEU A 108 -6.95 -13.15 -8.50
CA LEU A 108 -7.95 -13.38 -7.45
C LEU A 108 -8.87 -14.51 -7.92
N PRO A 109 -8.86 -15.70 -7.27
CA PRO A 109 -9.71 -16.81 -7.69
C PRO A 109 -11.18 -16.58 -7.30
N GLY A 110 -11.52 -15.38 -6.80
CA GLY A 110 -12.82 -15.04 -6.24
C GLY A 110 -13.98 -15.29 -7.19
N PHE A 111 -13.82 -15.07 -8.50
CA PHE A 111 -14.92 -15.30 -9.44
C PHE A 111 -15.12 -16.78 -9.82
N SER A 112 -14.07 -17.60 -9.70
CA SER A 112 -14.11 -19.01 -10.12
C SER A 112 -14.91 -19.89 -9.15
N TYR A 113 -14.77 -19.67 -7.84
CA TYR A 113 -15.49 -20.46 -6.83
C TYR A 113 -17.00 -20.21 -6.83
N TRP A 114 -17.46 -18.98 -7.09
CA TRP A 114 -18.89 -18.68 -7.20
C TRP A 114 -19.52 -19.34 -8.43
N LEU A 115 -18.80 -19.42 -9.55
CA LEU A 115 -19.24 -20.10 -10.76
C LEU A 115 -19.31 -21.62 -10.57
N LEU A 116 -18.35 -22.23 -9.88
CA LEU A 116 -18.40 -23.66 -9.55
C LEU A 116 -19.57 -24.00 -8.61
N SER A 117 -19.84 -23.17 -7.60
CA SER A 117 -20.97 -23.36 -6.68
C SER A 117 -22.32 -23.26 -7.39
N LEU A 118 -22.46 -22.33 -8.36
CA LEU A 118 -23.68 -22.20 -9.15
C LEU A 118 -23.90 -23.44 -10.07
N LEU A 119 -22.83 -24.00 -10.63
CA LEU A 119 -22.90 -25.18 -11.51
C LEU A 119 -23.28 -26.48 -10.77
N LEU A 120 -22.91 -26.58 -9.49
CA LEU A 120 -23.24 -27.70 -8.60
C LEU A 120 -24.67 -27.60 -8.03
N LEU A 121 -25.24 -26.40 -7.97
CA LEU A 121 -26.63 -26.18 -7.54
C LEU A 121 -27.66 -26.36 -8.67
N LEU A 122 -27.21 -26.42 -9.93
CA LEU A 122 -28.06 -26.65 -11.12
C LEU A 122 -28.06 -28.10 -11.62
N HIS A 123 -27.31 -29.01 -10.98
CA HIS A 123 -27.38 -30.47 -11.19
C HIS A 123 -28.06 -31.14 -10.00
#